data_AF-A0A3D5PVN9-F1
#
_entry.id   AF-A0A3D5PVN9-F1
#
_cell.length_a   1.000
_cell.length_b   1.000
_cell.length_c   1.000
_cell.angle_alpha   90.00
_cell.angle_beta   90.00
_cell.angle_gamma   90.00
#
_symmetry.space_group_name_H-M   'P 1'
#
loop_
_entity.id
_entity.type
_entity.pdbx_description
1 polymer ?
#
loop_
_entity_poly.entity_id
_entity_poly.type
_entity_poly.pdbx_seq_one_letter_code
_entity_poly.pdbx_strand_id
1 'polypeptide(L)' 'MMSLAKQMYDYYVKPYLGEKGQDMVEYALMLAIIVGIGWLIYQQSGIANSINNVFTNASNLMEKANNQSAGT' A
#
# COMPACT_ATOMS: atom_id res chain seq x y z
N MET A 1 12.73 47.05 -4.95
CA MET A 1 11.56 47.17 -5.85
C MET A 1 11.34 45.85 -6.56
N MET A 2 10.11 45.33 -6.59
CA MET A 2 9.78 44.09 -7.29
C MET A 2 9.75 44.35 -8.79
N SER A 3 10.41 43.52 -9.61
CA SER A 3 10.40 43.70 -11.06
C SER A 3 9.02 43.39 -11.63
N LEU A 4 8.63 44.08 -12.70
CA LEU A 4 7.37 43.85 -13.41
C LEU A 4 7.18 42.37 -13.78
N ALA A 5 8.27 41.69 -14.15
CA ALA A 5 8.28 40.25 -14.43
C ALA A 5 7.91 39.39 -13.20
N LYS A 6 8.39 39.75 -12.01
CA LYS A 6 8.07 39.03 -10.76
C LYS A 6 6.62 39.25 -10.34
N GLN A 7 6.09 40.45 -10.54
CA GLN A 7 4.69 40.76 -10.27
C GLN A 7 3.74 40.01 -11.21
N MET A 8 4.10 39.90 -12.49
CA MET A 8 3.35 39.10 -13.48
C MET A 8 3.38 37.60 -13.15
N TYR A 9 4.52 37.06 -12.75
CA TYR A 9 4.66 35.65 -12.37
C TYR A 9 3.85 35.30 -11.12
N ASP A 10 3.96 36.12 -10.06
CA ASP A 10 3.23 35.89 -8.81
C ASP A 10 1.70 36.05 -8.99
N TYR A 11 1.22 36.88 -9.92
CA TYR A 11 -0.22 37.09 -10.16
C TYR A 11 -0.86 36.03 -11.09
N TYR A 12 -0.17 35.63 -12.15
CA TYR A 12 -0.77 34.75 -13.18
C TYR A 12 -0.34 33.28 -13.10
N VAL A 13 0.86 32.99 -12.59
CA VAL A 13 1.46 31.64 -12.72
C VAL A 13 1.46 30.90 -11.39
N LYS A 14 1.85 31.59 -10.32
CA LYS A 14 2.00 31.01 -8.98
C LYS A 14 0.71 30.49 -8.34
N PRO A 15 -0.44 31.19 -8.36
CA PRO A 15 -1.67 30.65 -7.77
C PRO A 15 -2.16 29.39 -8.49
N TYR A 16 -2.01 29.32 -9.81
CA TYR A 16 -2.49 28.16 -10.58
C TYR A 16 -1.59 26.93 -10.52
N LEU A 17 -0.26 27.10 -10.51
CA LEU A 17 0.69 25.99 -10.49
C LEU A 17 1.16 25.63 -9.07
N GLY A 18 1.26 26.62 -8.19
CA GLY A 18 1.70 26.45 -6.81
C GLY A 18 0.65 25.76 -5.94
N GLU A 19 -0.58 26.30 -5.89
CA GLU A 19 -1.62 25.76 -5.02
C GLU A 19 -2.12 24.40 -5.52
N LYS A 20 -2.39 24.26 -6.83
CA LYS A 20 -2.81 22.96 -7.39
C LYS A 20 -1.73 21.88 -7.31
N GLY A 21 -0.47 22.25 -7.51
CA GLY A 21 0.65 21.31 -7.44
C GLY A 21 0.92 20.85 -6.00
N GLN A 22 0.82 21.77 -5.04
CA GLN A 22 0.99 21.46 -3.62
C GLN A 22 -0.10 20.54 -3.09
N ASP A 23 -1.38 20.80 -3.40
CA ASP A 23 -2.50 19.96 -2.96
C ASP A 23 -2.41 18.52 -3.48
N MET A 24 -1.98 18.34 -4.73
CA MET A 24 -1.77 17.01 -5.30
C MET A 24 -0.63 16.26 -4.61
N VAL A 25 0.46 16.96 -4.28
CA VAL A 25 1.62 16.37 -3.59
C VAL A 25 1.27 15.99 -2.16
N GLU A 26 0.50 16.83 -1.45
CA GLU A 26 0.07 16.53 -0.08
C GLU A 26 -0.83 15.29 -0.03
N TYR A 27 -1.78 15.18 -0.95
CA TYR A 27 -2.62 13.98 -1.05
C TYR A 27 -1.80 12.73 -1.39
N ALA A 28 -0.87 12.82 -2.35
CA ALA A 28 0.01 11.71 -2.71
C ALA A 28 0.91 11.27 -1.55
N LEU A 29 1.43 12.23 -0.77
CA LEU A 29 2.25 11.96 0.41
C LEU A 29 1.44 11.22 1.48
N MET A 30 0.23 11.69 1.77
CA MET A 30 -0.66 11.03 2.73
C MET A 30 -1.00 9.60 2.28
N LEU A 31 -1.31 9.41 0.99
CA LEU A 31 -1.59 8.10 0.42
C LEU A 31 -0.37 7.17 0.52
N ALA A 32 0.83 7.67 0.24
CA ALA A 32 2.07 6.91 0.33
C ALA A 32 2.32 6.43 1.78
N ILE A 33 2.04 7.27 2.77
CA ILE A 33 2.14 6.89 4.19
C ILE A 33 1.13 5.78 4.53
N ILE A 34 -0.13 5.93 4.12
CA ILE A 34 -1.18 4.93 4.37
C ILE A 34 -0.81 3.58 3.74
N VAL A 35 -0.39 3.57 2.48
CA VAL A 35 0.04 2.36 1.77
C VAL A 35 1.29 1.75 2.42
N GLY A 36 2.26 2.57 2.82
CA GLY A 36 3.47 2.12 3.52
C GLY A 36 3.17 1.43 4.84
N ILE A 37 2.28 2.00 5.66
CA ILE A 37 1.82 1.39 6.92
C ILE A 37 1.07 0.08 6.64
N GLY A 38 0.17 0.07 5.66
CA GLY A 38 -0.57 -1.14 5.28
C GLY A 38 0.35 -2.28 4.84
N TRP A 39 1.40 -1.97 4.07
CA TRP A 39 2.39 -2.95 3.64
C TRP A 39 3.23 -3.49 4.82
N LEU A 40 3.67 -2.62 5.73
CA LEU A 40 4.43 -3.02 6.92
C LEU A 40 3.61 -3.96 7.80
N ILE A 41 2.34 -3.63 8.06
CA ILE A 41 1.43 -4.49 8.84
C ILE A 41 1.20 -5.82 8.12
N TYR A 42 0.94 -5.79 6.81
CA TYR A 42 0.77 -7.01 6.01
C TYR A 42 1.97 -7.95 6.14
N GLN A 43 3.18 -7.40 6.01
CA GLN A 43 4.42 -8.18 6.15
C GLN A 43 4.63 -8.69 7.59
N GLN A 44 4.41 -7.85 8.60
CA GLN A 44 4.64 -8.22 10.01
C GLN A 44 3.60 -9.22 10.54
N SER A 45 2.36 -9.16 10.06
CA SER A 45 1.28 -10.06 10.49
C SER A 45 1.52 -11.53 10.13
N GLY A 46 2.44 -11.81 9.21
CA GLY A 46 2.75 -13.18 8.80
C GLY A 46 1.55 -13.92 8.19
N ILE A 47 0.51 -13.21 7.74
CA ILE A 47 -0.74 -13.79 7.24
C ILE A 47 -0.47 -14.81 6.13
N ALA A 48 0.48 -14.53 5.23
CA ALA A 48 0.88 -15.47 4.18
C ALA A 48 1.36 -16.82 4.76
N ASN A 49 2.19 -16.79 5.81
CA ASN A 49 2.66 -18.01 6.48
C ASN A 49 1.51 -18.73 7.18
N SER A 50 0.64 -18.01 7.88
CA SER A 50 -0.54 -18.57 8.53
C SER A 50 -1.47 -19.27 7.54
N ILE A 51 -1.72 -18.65 6.38
CA ILE A 51 -2.53 -19.24 5.31
C ILE A 51 -1.87 -20.51 4.76
N ASN A 52 -0.58 -20.45 4.41
CA ASN A 52 0.14 -21.62 3.91
C ASN A 52 0.14 -22.78 4.91
N ASN A 53 0.26 -22.48 6.21
CA ASN A 53 0.22 -23.49 7.27
C ASN A 53 -1.15 -24.15 7.38
N VAL A 54 -2.25 -23.38 7.27
CA VAL A 54 -3.61 -23.93 7.28
C VAL A 54 -3.82 -24.88 6.10
N PHE A 55 -3.45 -24.47 4.89
CA PHE A 55 -3.57 -25.32 3.70
C PHE A 55 -2.70 -26.58 3.78
N THR A 56 -1.45 -26.44 4.24
CA THR A 56 -0.54 -27.59 4.43
C THR A 56 -1.10 -28.58 5.45
N ASN A 57 -1.60 -28.09 6.58
CA ASN A 57 -2.20 -28.94 7.62
C ASN A 57 -3.45 -29.65 7.12
N ALA A 58 -4.30 -28.96 6.36
CA ALA A 58 -5.49 -29.55 5.74
C ALA A 58 -5.11 -30.65 4.73
N SER A 59 -4.12 -30.39 3.88
CA SER A 59 -3.60 -31.38 2.92
C SER A 59 -3.06 -32.62 3.65
N ASN A 60 -2.24 -32.42 4.68
CA ASN A 60 -1.70 -33.51 5.48
C ASN A 60 -2.80 -34.32 6.18
N LEU A 61 -3.87 -33.65 6.65
CA LEU A 61 -5.01 -34.33 7.26
C LEU A 61 -5.77 -35.18 6.24
N MET A 62 -6.00 -34.65 5.03
CA MET A 62 -6.64 -35.38 3.94
C MET A 62 -5.81 -36.59 3.50
N GLU A 63 -4.50 -36.44 3.38
CA GLU A 63 -3.60 -37.54 3.03
C GLU A 63 -3.60 -38.63 4.10
N LYS A 64 -3.55 -38.25 5.39
CA LYS A 64 -3.68 -39.20 6.50
C LYS A 64 -5.01 -39.93 6.49
N ALA A 65 -6.11 -39.21 6.27
CA ALA A 65 -7.44 -39.82 6.16
C ALA A 65 -7.51 -40.81 5.00
N ASN A 66 -6.99 -40.43 3.82
CA ASN A 66 -6.93 -41.30 2.65
C ASN A 66 -6.09 -42.56 2.91
N ASN A 67 -4.89 -42.41 3.48
CA ASN A 67 -4.03 -43.55 3.81
C ASN A 67 -4.67 -44.48 4.84
N GLN A 68 -5.42 -43.93 5.81
CA GLN A 68 -6.16 -44.71 6.78
C GLN A 68 -7.38 -45.43 6.15
N SER A 69 -8.04 -44.80 5.18
CA SER A 69 -9.13 -45.42 4.41
C SER A 69 -8.64 -46.46 3.39
N ALA A 70 -7.42 -46.33 2.86
CA ALA A 70 -6.81 -47.28 1.94
C ALA A 70 -6.14 -48.47 2.64
N GLY A 71 -5.92 -48.39 3.96
CA GLY A 71 -5.32 -49.43 4.80
C GLY A 71 -6.32 -50.41 5.44
N THR A 72 -7.58 -50.38 5.03
CA THR A 72 -8.65 -51.36 5.36
C THR A 72 -9.20 -51.95 4.07
#